data_AF-A0A3D1SH14-F1
#
_entry.id   AF-A0A3D1SH14-F1
#
_cell.length_a   1.000
_cell.length_b   1.000
_cell.length_c   1.000
_cell.angle_alpha   90.00
_cell.angle_beta   90.00
_cell.angle_gamma   90.00
#
_symmetry.space_group_name_H-M   'P 1'
#
loop_
_entity.id
_entity.type
_entity.pdbx_description
1 polymer ?
#
loop_
_entity_poly.entity_id
_entity_poly.type
_entity_poly.pdbx_seq_one_letter_code
_entity_poly.pdbx_strand_id
1 'polypeptide(L)' 'MRNTTLYYGAIVLGVIALIVGVFYLNNIIVGFHPTRAYIAFGIGVVLLIIGIVGAVVARPKV' A
#
# COMPACT_ATOMS: atom_id res chain seq x y z
N MET A 1 -10.60 15.42 -15.21
CA MET A 1 -11.11 15.02 -13.88
C MET A 1 -9.96 14.39 -13.11
N ARG A 2 -9.41 15.05 -12.08
CA ARG A 2 -8.41 14.43 -11.19
C ARG A 2 -9.14 13.33 -10.41
N ASN A 3 -8.91 12.07 -10.77
CA ASN A 3 -9.67 10.95 -10.23
C ASN A 3 -9.13 10.60 -8.84
N THR A 4 -9.50 11.40 -7.83
CA THR A 4 -9.07 11.26 -6.44
C THR A 4 -9.33 9.84 -5.91
N THR A 5 -10.34 9.17 -6.45
CA THR A 5 -10.68 7.76 -6.18
C THR A 5 -9.51 6.80 -6.45
N LEU A 6 -8.71 7.05 -7.50
CA LEU A 6 -7.55 6.19 -7.83
C LEU A 6 -6.46 6.27 -6.77
N TYR A 7 -6.21 7.46 -6.21
CA TYR A 7 -5.21 7.65 -5.16
C TYR A 7 -5.65 7.01 -3.84
N TYR A 8 -6.93 7.15 -3.48
CA TYR A 8 -7.47 6.43 -2.32
C TYR A 8 -7.46 4.91 -2.53
N GLY A 9 -7.75 4.43 -3.74
CA GLY A 9 -7.61 3.00 -4.09
C GLY A 9 -6.17 2.50 -3.92
N ALA A 10 -5.18 3.27 -4.38
CA ALA A 10 -3.77 2.95 -4.18
C ALA A 10 -3.40 2.88 -2.69
N ILE A 11 -3.91 3.80 -1.86
CA ILE A 11 -3.70 3.78 -0.40
C ILE A 11 -4.27 2.49 0.20
N VAL A 12 -5.52 2.14 -0.12
CA VAL A 12 -6.18 0.93 0.41
C VAL A 12 -5.42 -0.33 0.02
N LEU A 13 -5.02 -0.45 -1.26
CA LEU A 13 -4.22 -1.57 -1.73
C LEU A 13 -2.84 -1.61 -1.05
N GLY A 14 -2.23 -0.46 -0.80
CA GLY A 14 -0.98 -0.33 -0.05
C GLY A 14 -1.10 -0.88 1.37
N VAL A 15 -2.15 -0.50 2.10
CA VAL A 15 -2.42 -1.01 3.46
C VAL A 15 -2.62 -2.53 3.45
N ILE A 16 -3.41 -3.05 2.49
CA ILE A 16 -3.63 -4.50 2.36
C ILE A 16 -2.31 -5.24 2.12
N ALA A 17 -1.46 -4.72 1.22
CA ALA A 17 -0.15 -5.32 0.95
C ALA A 17 0.75 -5.33 2.20
N LEU A 18 0.73 -4.27 3.02
CA LEU A 18 1.45 -4.25 4.30
C LEU A 18 0.93 -5.33 5.26
N ILE A 19 -0.39 -5.47 5.40
CA ILE A 19 -1.01 -6.49 6.26
C ILE A 19 -0.58 -7.89 5.82
N VAL A 20 -0.62 -8.15 4.51
CA VAL A 20 -0.16 -9.43 3.95
C VAL A 20 1.33 -9.67 4.24
N GLY A 21 2.17 -8.63 4.15
CA GLY A 21 3.58 -8.71 4.54
C GLY A 21 3.76 -9.11 6.02
N VAL A 22 2.97 -8.52 6.92
CA VAL A 22 2.97 -8.89 8.35
C VAL A 22 2.57 -10.35 8.55
N PHE A 23 1.56 -10.84 7.82
CA PHE A 23 1.11 -12.23 7.93
C PHE A 23 2.16 -13.23 7.46
N TYR A 24 2.90 -12.93 6.39
CA TYR A 24 4.03 -13.75 5.94
C TYR A 24 5.19 -13.77 6.93
N LEU A 25 5.49 -12.63 7.57
CA LEU A 25 6.62 -12.53 8.51
C LEU A 25 6.33 -13.22 9.85
N ASN A 26 5.07 -13.18 10.30
CA ASN A 26 4.66 -13.74 11.59
C ASN A 26 4.05 -15.15 11.49
N ASN A 27 4.04 -15.75 10.29
CA ASN A 27 3.49 -17.09 10.05
C ASN A 27 2.04 -17.24 10.56
N ILE A 28 1.21 -16.21 10.36
CA ILE A 28 -0.14 -16.18 10.94
C ILE A 28 -1.11 -17.02 10.08
N ILE A 29 -1.08 -16.86 8.75
CA ILE A 29 -2.07 -17.48 7.84
C ILE A 29 -1.42 -18.17 6.64
N VAL A 30 -0.25 -17.71 6.19
CA VAL A 30 0.27 -18.02 4.84
C VAL A 30 1.61 -18.77 4.86
N GLY A 31 2.08 -19.22 6.03
CA GLY A 31 3.42 -19.78 6.21
C GLY A 31 4.51 -18.71 6.36
N PHE A 32 5.66 -19.08 6.94
CA PHE A 32 6.81 -18.19 7.07
C PHE A 32 7.55 -18.07 5.75
N HIS A 33 7.36 -16.94 5.05
CA HIS A 33 7.99 -16.65 3.76
C HIS A 33 8.60 -15.24 3.77
N PRO A 34 9.81 -15.07 4.33
CA PRO A 34 10.39 -13.74 4.57
C PRO A 34 10.59 -12.96 3.27
N THR A 35 11.03 -13.61 2.19
CA THR A 35 11.18 -12.95 0.88
C THR A 35 9.87 -12.36 0.36
N ARG A 36 8.75 -13.08 0.52
CA ARG A 36 7.42 -12.61 0.10
C ARG A 36 6.92 -11.48 1.01
N ALA A 37 7.24 -11.53 2.30
CA ALA A 37 6.94 -10.46 3.24
C ALA A 37 7.61 -9.15 2.83
N TYR A 38 8.92 -9.18 2.54
CA TYR A 38 9.66 -7.98 2.11
C TYR A 38 9.18 -7.42 0.78
N ILE A 39 8.82 -8.28 -0.18
CA ILE A 39 8.21 -7.84 -1.44
C ILE A 39 6.87 -7.16 -1.19
N ALA A 40 5.99 -7.77 -0.37
CA ALA A 40 4.70 -7.21 -0.02
C ALA A 40 4.85 -5.85 0.71
N PHE A 41 5.83 -5.73 1.61
CA PHE A 41 6.17 -4.46 2.24
C PHE A 41 6.65 -3.41 1.24
N GLY A 42 7.55 -3.78 0.33
CA GLY A 42 8.04 -2.87 -0.71
C GLY A 42 6.90 -2.33 -1.58
N ILE A 43 6.03 -3.21 -2.07
CA ILE A 43 4.86 -2.82 -2.87
C ILE A 43 3.90 -1.94 -2.05
N GLY A 44 3.62 -2.33 -0.80
CA GLY A 44 2.73 -1.58 0.09
C GLY A 44 3.21 -0.16 0.35
N VAL A 45 4.51 0.00 0.65
CA VAL A 45 5.14 1.32 0.86
C VAL A 45 5.07 2.18 -0.40
N VAL A 46 5.40 1.62 -1.57
CA VAL A 46 5.34 2.36 -2.84
C VAL A 46 3.92 2.84 -3.15
N LEU A 47 2.92 1.98 -2.98
CA LEU A 47 1.51 2.33 -3.20
C LEU A 47 1.02 3.41 -2.23
N LEU A 48 1.43 3.35 -0.96
CA LEU A 48 1.11 4.39 0.02
C LEU A 48 1.74 5.73 -0.35
N ILE A 49 3.01 5.75 -0.75
CA ILE A 49 3.69 6.99 -1.16
C ILE A 49 2.99 7.60 -2.37
N ILE A 50 2.76 6.82 -3.42
CA ILE A 50 2.08 7.29 -4.64
C ILE A 50 0.67 7.77 -4.33
N GLY A 51 -0.08 7.01 -3.53
CA GLY A 51 -1.44 7.36 -3.13
C GLY A 51 -1.51 8.65 -2.32
N ILE A 52 -0.65 8.81 -1.31
CA ILE A 52 -0.62 10.01 -0.47
C ILE A 52 -0.17 11.23 -1.29
N VAL A 53 0.96 11.13 -2.00
CA VAL A 53 1.49 12.24 -2.81
C VAL A 53 0.49 12.64 -3.88
N GLY A 54 -0.08 11.65 -4.58
CA GLY A 54 -1.09 11.87 -5.60
C GLY A 54 -2.36 12.53 -5.05
N ALA A 55 -2.84 12.09 -3.88
CA ALA A 55 -3.98 12.70 -3.21
C ALA A 55 -3.69 14.15 -2.77
N VAL A 56 -2.51 14.43 -2.21
CA VAL A 56 -2.11 15.78 -1.77
C VAL A 56 -1.97 16.72 -2.96
N VAL A 57 -1.28 16.31 -4.01
CA VAL A 57 -1.10 17.10 -5.23
C VAL A 57 -2.44 17.31 -5.94
N ALA A 58 -3.34 16.33 -5.89
CA ALA A 58 -4.66 16.38 -6.50
C ALA A 58 -5.65 17.34 -5.81
N ARG A 59 -5.45 17.64 -4.53
CA ARG A 59 -6.30 18.58 -3.78
C ARG A 59 -6.27 19.96 -4.45
N PRO A 60 -7.43 20.59 -4.68
CA PRO A 60 -7.48 22.00 -5.06
C PRO A 60 -6.74 22.82 -4.01
N LYS A 61 -5.82 23.69 -4.44
CA LYS A 61 -5.29 24.74 -3.56
C LYS A 61 -6.45 25.72 -3.35
N VAL A 62 -6.92 25.81 -2.11
CA VAL A 62 -7.80 26.89 -1.65
C VAL A 62 -7.17 28.25 -1.92
#